data_AF-G7L684-F1
#
_entry.id   AF-G7L684-F1
#
_cell.length_a   1.000
_cell.length_b   1.000
_cell.length_c   1.000
_cell.angle_alpha   90.00
_cell.angle_beta   90.00
_cell.angle_gamma   90.00
#
_symmetry.space_group_name_H-M   'P 1'
#
loop_
_entity.id
_entity.type
_entity.pdbx_description
1 polymer ?
#
loop_
_entity_poly.entity_id
_entity_poly.type
_entity_poly.pdbx_seq_one_letter_code
_entity_poly.pdbx_strand_id
1 'polypeptide(L)'
;MDSIDKSNIKIHEHIKVTPPSSTQKTTTPLTYFDIFWLRFHPVERVFFYTLPNSHSHTSFFFQKLVPILKSSFSLTLQHFLPLAGKIVWPSDSPQPFIQFNPNDDGVSFIIAESDLDFNHAIEKSPHEASLSRSFIPHLESTDSFASIISIQITFFPESGFSIGISTHHAILDGKSSIMFIKAWAYLCNKTIETEEPPTLLRELQPLFDRNIVKDLDELGDKFTNNWREFITNMFPNEKGNERCLKILAFEPNLEDSLRATFKLTREDLNKIKQMVLTKWELLDTNELNSKPPCYTLFLDLKILGTNFSPEARNSSTDHRGNAKREETQSQNRIAKHREEEIRRKLEPESQKREAGNAKLEPES
;
A
#
# COMPACT_ATOMS: atom_id res chain seq x y z
N MET A 1 -2.97 5.98 27.99
CA MET A 1 -1.85 6.93 28.16
C MET A 1 -1.18 6.59 29.47
N ASP A 2 -0.14 5.74 29.38
CA ASP A 2 0.98 5.44 30.29
C ASP A 2 1.84 4.42 29.48
N SER A 3 2.73 4.93 28.62
CA SER A 3 4.18 4.97 28.80
C SER A 3 4.91 3.69 28.31
N ILE A 4 5.01 3.52 26.99
CA ILE A 4 6.33 3.15 26.49
C ILE A 4 7.15 4.41 26.72
N ASP A 5 8.10 4.31 27.64
CA ASP A 5 8.87 5.45 28.07
C ASP A 5 9.59 6.05 26.85
N LYS A 6 9.12 7.22 26.40
CA LYS A 6 9.84 8.04 25.41
C LYS A 6 11.20 8.49 25.96
N SER A 7 11.54 8.18 27.22
CA SER A 7 12.87 8.40 27.81
C SER A 7 14.01 7.82 26.98
N ASN A 8 13.78 6.72 26.24
CA ASN A 8 14.83 6.05 25.46
C ASN A 8 15.00 6.63 24.05
N ILE A 9 14.25 7.68 23.67
CA ILE A 9 14.42 8.37 22.39
C ILE A 9 14.66 9.85 22.62
N LYS A 10 15.89 10.28 22.35
CA LYS A 10 16.31 11.67 22.37
C LYS A 10 16.10 12.30 20.99
N ILE A 11 15.17 13.24 20.89
CA ILE A 11 14.98 14.05 19.68
C ILE A 11 16.08 15.11 19.60
N HIS A 12 16.84 15.11 18.51
CA HIS A 12 17.87 16.11 18.23
C HIS A 12 17.34 17.23 17.33
N GLU A 13 16.52 16.87 16.34
CA GLU A 13 15.92 17.83 15.42
C GLU A 13 14.50 17.42 15.05
N HIS A 14 13.61 18.40 14.96
CA HIS A 14 12.29 18.25 14.35
C HIS A 14 12.12 19.35 13.33
N ILE A 15 12.18 18.99 12.05
CA ILE A 15 12.15 19.95 10.95
C ILE A 15 11.03 19.60 9.97
N LYS A 16 10.71 20.58 9.12
CA LYS A 16 9.85 20.38 7.95
C LYS A 16 10.73 20.34 6.71
N VAL A 17 10.75 19.22 5.98
CA VAL A 17 11.48 19.11 4.71
C VAL A 17 10.55 19.44 3.56
N THR A 18 10.95 20.39 2.73
CA THR A 18 10.20 20.90 1.58
C THR A 18 10.89 20.49 0.27
N PRO A 19 10.16 20.42 -0.86
CA PRO A 19 10.77 20.27 -2.18
C PRO A 19 11.61 21.52 -2.56
N PRO A 20 12.67 21.40 -3.39
CA PRO A 20 13.64 22.48 -3.60
C PRO A 20 13.12 23.72 -4.35
N SER A 21 12.17 23.57 -5.28
CA SER A 21 11.83 24.63 -6.25
C SER A 21 10.34 24.75 -6.57
N SER A 22 9.44 24.35 -5.67
CA SER A 22 8.01 24.55 -5.92
C SER A 22 7.62 25.99 -5.58
N THR A 23 6.97 26.70 -6.49
CA THR A 23 6.49 28.08 -6.29
C THR A 23 4.98 28.22 -6.46
N GLN A 24 4.31 27.16 -6.92
CA GLN A 24 2.88 27.17 -7.19
C GLN A 24 2.12 26.31 -6.18
N LYS A 25 1.00 26.86 -5.70
CA LYS A 25 0.00 26.08 -4.97
C LYS A 25 -0.58 25.05 -5.94
N THR A 26 -0.59 23.79 -5.54
CA THR A 26 -1.16 22.70 -6.35
C THR A 26 -2.28 21.99 -5.58
N THR A 27 -3.29 21.56 -6.32
CA THR A 27 -4.37 20.73 -5.81
C THR A 27 -4.48 19.45 -6.63
N THR A 28 -4.77 18.32 -5.97
CA THR A 28 -5.02 17.05 -6.65
C THR A 28 -6.30 16.45 -6.09
N PRO A 29 -7.31 16.18 -6.93
CA PRO A 29 -8.55 15.58 -6.46
C PRO A 29 -8.30 14.16 -5.96
N LEU A 30 -9.11 13.72 -4.99
CA LEU A 30 -9.19 12.32 -4.63
C LEU A 30 -10.12 11.58 -5.59
N THR A 31 -9.86 10.28 -5.77
CA THR A 31 -10.70 9.35 -6.50
C THR A 31 -11.55 8.54 -5.54
N TYR A 32 -12.55 7.82 -6.05
CA TYR A 32 -13.36 6.92 -5.20
C TYR A 32 -12.54 5.81 -4.51
N PHE A 33 -11.38 5.42 -5.06
CA PHE A 33 -10.47 4.48 -4.40
C PHE A 33 -9.81 5.09 -3.16
N ASP A 34 -9.65 6.40 -3.11
CA ASP A 34 -8.95 7.13 -2.06
C ASP A 34 -9.90 7.43 -0.88
N ILE A 35 -11.14 7.84 -1.19
CA ILE A 35 -12.15 8.32 -0.21
C ILE A 35 -12.45 7.26 0.84
N PHE A 36 -12.48 5.98 0.47
CA PHE A 36 -12.72 4.88 1.42
C PHE A 36 -11.69 4.82 2.55
N TRP A 37 -10.46 5.29 2.32
CA TRP A 37 -9.38 5.19 3.31
C TRP A 37 -9.20 6.47 4.14
N LEU A 38 -10.09 7.45 3.99
CA LEU A 38 -9.90 8.81 4.47
C LEU A 38 -9.71 8.94 5.99
N ARG A 39 -10.37 8.07 6.77
CA ARG A 39 -10.30 8.09 8.25
C ARG A 39 -9.67 6.84 8.85
N PHE A 40 -9.08 5.98 8.03
CA PHE A 40 -8.41 4.76 8.50
C PHE A 40 -7.07 5.10 9.15
N HIS A 41 -6.62 4.23 10.07
CA HIS A 41 -5.32 4.40 10.70
C HIS A 41 -4.18 4.45 9.67
N PRO A 42 -3.10 5.20 9.95
CA PRO A 42 -1.98 5.33 9.04
C PRO A 42 -1.31 3.98 8.79
N VAL A 43 -0.69 3.85 7.62
CA VAL A 43 0.21 2.74 7.33
C VAL A 43 1.59 3.09 7.87
N GLU A 44 2.03 2.33 8.88
CA GLU A 44 3.29 2.51 9.60
C GLU A 44 4.33 1.48 9.14
N ARG A 45 5.57 1.92 8.89
CA ARG A 45 6.69 1.05 8.48
C ARG A 45 7.97 1.49 9.16
N VAL A 46 8.79 0.53 9.59
CA VAL A 46 10.17 0.79 10.06
C VAL A 46 11.14 0.00 9.19
N PHE A 47 12.16 0.68 8.67
CA PHE A 47 13.30 0.07 8.02
C PHE A 47 14.52 0.19 8.93
N PHE A 48 15.21 -0.91 9.21
CA PHE A 48 16.44 -0.91 10.00
C PHE A 48 17.65 -1.12 9.10
N TYR A 49 18.71 -0.36 9.37
CA TYR A 49 19.96 -0.36 8.62
C TYR A 49 21.14 -0.51 9.58
N THR A 50 21.84 -1.63 9.50
CA THR A 50 23.12 -1.83 10.21
C THR A 50 24.19 -0.98 9.56
N LEU A 51 24.99 -0.28 10.37
CA LEU A 51 26.15 0.48 9.90
C LEU A 51 27.43 -0.31 10.20
N PRO A 52 28.43 -0.30 9.31
CA PRO A 52 29.77 -0.78 9.66
C PRO A 52 30.36 0.02 10.81
N ASN A 53 31.22 -0.61 11.63
CA ASN A 53 31.85 0.04 12.79
C ASN A 53 32.58 1.36 12.44
N SER A 54 33.15 1.47 11.24
CA SER A 54 33.81 2.70 10.77
C SER A 54 32.86 3.89 10.57
N HIS A 55 31.56 3.64 10.49
CA HIS A 55 30.50 4.61 10.18
C HIS A 55 29.42 4.69 11.25
N SER A 56 29.52 3.89 12.32
CA SER A 56 28.53 3.82 13.40
C SER A 56 28.75 4.83 14.52
N HIS A 57 29.76 5.69 14.40
CA HIS A 57 30.02 6.76 15.36
C HIS A 57 29.08 7.96 15.14
N THR A 58 28.71 8.62 16.23
CA THR A 58 27.77 9.76 16.28
C THR A 58 28.12 10.86 15.27
N SER A 59 29.38 11.28 15.18
CA SER A 59 29.80 12.37 14.29
C SER A 59 29.54 12.05 12.81
N PHE A 60 29.80 10.81 12.38
CA PHE A 60 29.54 10.39 11.00
C PHE A 60 28.05 10.44 10.69
N PHE A 61 27.21 9.89 11.56
CA PHE A 61 25.77 9.88 11.36
C PHE A 61 25.20 11.30 11.21
N PHE A 62 25.45 12.17 12.18
CA PHE A 62 24.86 13.52 12.19
C PHE A 62 25.48 14.46 11.15
N GLN A 63 26.79 14.37 10.87
CA GLN A 63 27.46 15.32 9.97
C GLN A 63 27.50 14.86 8.51
N LYS A 64 27.34 13.55 8.24
CA LYS A 64 27.39 13.01 6.87
C LYS A 64 26.04 12.43 6.45
N LEU A 65 25.51 11.44 7.17
CA LEU A 65 24.31 10.73 6.74
C LEU A 65 23.04 11.60 6.82
N VAL A 66 22.85 12.33 7.91
CA VAL A 66 21.65 13.16 8.10
C VAL A 66 21.49 14.22 6.98
N PRO A 67 22.53 15.00 6.61
CA PRO A 67 22.44 15.93 5.48
C PRO A 67 22.08 15.24 4.15
N ILE A 68 22.66 14.07 3.86
CA ILE A 68 22.39 13.31 2.63
C ILE A 68 20.93 12.83 2.61
N LEU A 69 20.44 12.27 3.73
CA LEU A 69 19.06 11.80 3.85
C LEU A 69 18.08 12.96 3.67
N LYS A 70 18.31 14.11 4.30
CA LYS A 70 17.46 15.31 4.16
C LYS A 70 17.46 15.85 2.73
N SER A 71 18.64 16.00 2.13
CA SER A 71 18.78 16.54 0.76
C SER A 71 18.13 15.63 -0.27
N SER A 72 18.43 14.33 -0.22
CA SER A 72 17.82 13.35 -1.13
C SER A 72 16.31 13.20 -0.94
N PHE A 73 15.81 13.33 0.29
CA PHE A 73 14.37 13.33 0.55
C PHE A 73 13.71 14.56 -0.05
N SER A 74 14.29 15.75 0.13
CA SER A 74 13.83 17.00 -0.50
C SER A 74 13.77 16.86 -2.03
N LEU A 75 14.83 16.35 -2.67
CA LEU A 75 14.86 16.06 -4.10
C LEU A 75 13.76 15.07 -4.52
N THR A 76 13.51 14.04 -3.70
CA THR A 76 12.43 13.07 -3.97
C THR A 76 11.05 13.74 -3.93
N LEU A 77 10.79 14.63 -2.98
CA LEU A 77 9.52 15.35 -2.88
C LEU A 77 9.23 16.22 -4.11
N GLN A 78 10.25 16.68 -4.84
CA GLN A 78 10.04 17.38 -6.11
C GLN A 78 9.30 16.51 -7.14
N HIS A 79 9.61 15.20 -7.16
CA HIS A 79 8.94 14.24 -8.04
C HIS A 79 7.62 13.74 -7.46
N PHE A 80 7.44 13.82 -6.14
CA PHE A 80 6.26 13.35 -5.42
C PHE A 80 5.54 14.48 -4.68
N LEU A 81 5.31 15.58 -5.38
CA LEU A 81 4.83 16.83 -4.80
C LEU A 81 3.56 16.69 -3.91
N PRO A 82 2.54 15.88 -4.28
CA PRO A 82 1.38 15.69 -3.41
C PRO A 82 1.72 15.19 -2.00
N LEU A 83 2.81 14.43 -1.82
CA LEU A 83 3.22 13.92 -0.50
C LEU A 83 3.74 15.01 0.43
N ALA A 84 4.23 16.13 -0.11
CA ALA A 84 4.63 17.28 0.70
C ALA A 84 3.43 18.11 1.19
N GLY A 85 2.23 17.84 0.65
CA GLY A 85 1.00 18.55 1.00
C GLY A 85 0.23 17.90 2.16
N LYS A 86 -1.05 18.24 2.21
CA LYS A 86 -2.04 17.74 3.17
C LYS A 86 -3.37 17.47 2.49
N ILE A 87 -4.15 16.57 3.05
CA ILE A 87 -5.56 16.42 2.69
C ILE A 87 -6.32 17.54 3.38
N VAL A 88 -7.19 18.24 2.65
CA VAL A 88 -8.09 19.27 3.21
C VAL A 88 -9.52 18.97 2.80
N TRP A 89 -10.47 19.36 3.63
CA TRP A 89 -11.90 19.30 3.30
C TRP A 89 -12.61 20.62 3.64
N PRO A 90 -12.42 21.68 2.83
CA PRO A 90 -13.08 22.96 3.04
C PRO A 90 -14.61 22.87 3.01
N SER A 91 -15.30 23.76 3.74
CA SER A 91 -16.76 23.79 3.83
C SER A 91 -17.46 24.13 2.51
N ASP A 92 -16.79 24.81 1.60
CA ASP A 92 -17.26 25.14 0.25
C ASP A 92 -16.93 24.05 -0.78
N SER A 93 -16.18 23.01 -0.39
CA SER A 93 -15.82 21.91 -1.30
C SER A 93 -16.70 20.68 -1.08
N PRO A 94 -17.25 20.08 -2.15
CA PRO A 94 -18.07 18.87 -2.02
C PRO A 94 -17.25 17.65 -1.60
N GLN A 95 -15.97 17.58 -2.00
CA GLN A 95 -15.09 16.44 -1.74
C GLN A 95 -13.74 16.90 -1.17
N PRO A 96 -13.07 16.06 -0.35
CA PRO A 96 -11.71 16.32 0.08
C PRO A 96 -10.72 16.25 -1.10
N PHE A 97 -9.62 16.98 -0.99
CA PHE A 97 -8.55 16.97 -1.99
C PHE A 97 -7.19 17.16 -1.34
N ILE A 98 -6.13 16.77 -2.06
CA ILE A 98 -4.75 17.05 -1.67
C ILE A 98 -4.44 18.49 -2.04
N GLN A 99 -3.89 19.24 -1.10
CA GLN A 99 -3.40 20.60 -1.31
C GLN A 99 -1.95 20.69 -0.87
N PHE A 100 -1.12 21.30 -1.72
CA PHE A 100 0.25 21.69 -1.38
C PHE A 100 0.42 23.19 -1.57
N ASN A 101 0.85 23.88 -0.51
CA ASN A 101 1.23 25.29 -0.49
C ASN A 101 2.76 25.39 -0.30
N PRO A 102 3.50 25.92 -1.30
CA PRO A 102 4.97 26.00 -1.28
C PRO A 102 5.63 26.60 -0.03
N ASN A 103 4.98 27.57 0.61
CA ASN A 103 5.57 28.32 1.72
C ASN A 103 5.24 27.72 3.09
N ASP A 104 4.18 26.93 3.17
CA ASP A 104 3.61 26.47 4.45
C ASP A 104 3.70 24.95 4.62
N ASP A 105 3.66 24.22 3.51
CA ASP A 105 3.55 22.76 3.51
C ASP A 105 4.90 22.10 3.27
N GLY A 106 5.04 20.89 3.81
CA GLY A 106 6.23 20.07 3.77
C GLY A 106 6.07 18.90 4.74
N VAL A 107 7.03 17.99 4.74
CA VAL A 107 6.95 16.75 5.51
C VAL A 107 7.60 16.92 6.88
N SER A 108 6.90 16.53 7.93
CA SER A 108 7.46 16.41 9.29
C SER A 108 8.56 15.34 9.29
N PHE A 109 9.80 15.77 9.59
CA PHE A 109 11.01 14.96 9.53
C PHE A 109 11.76 15.08 10.87
N ILE A 110 11.85 13.98 11.60
CA ILE A 110 12.43 13.93 12.95
C ILE A 110 13.79 13.22 12.87
N ILE A 111 14.82 13.80 13.50
CA ILE A 111 16.09 13.14 13.76
C ILE A 111 16.17 12.86 15.25
N ALA A 112 16.35 11.60 15.60
CA ALA A 112 16.42 11.14 16.97
C ALA A 112 17.58 10.16 17.17
N GLU A 113 17.89 9.90 18.43
CA GLU A 113 18.89 8.94 18.90
C GLU A 113 18.25 8.08 19.98
N SER A 114 18.59 6.80 20.00
CA SER A 114 18.07 5.80 20.94
C SER A 114 19.20 4.96 21.50
N ASP A 115 19.14 4.68 22.80
CA ASP A 115 20.05 3.80 23.53
C ASP A 115 19.53 2.35 23.64
N LEU A 116 18.30 2.10 23.16
CA LEU A 116 17.75 0.74 23.01
C LEU A 116 18.68 -0.19 22.22
N ASP A 117 18.68 -1.48 22.59
CA ASP A 117 19.46 -2.50 21.89
C ASP A 117 18.97 -2.68 20.45
N PHE A 118 19.80 -2.27 19.49
CA PHE A 118 19.52 -2.41 18.06
C PHE A 118 19.35 -3.86 17.62
N ASN A 119 20.10 -4.80 18.23
CA ASN A 119 20.01 -6.22 17.85
C ASN A 119 18.68 -6.82 18.27
N HIS A 120 18.17 -6.42 19.44
CA HIS A 120 16.83 -6.79 19.88
C HIS A 120 15.75 -6.19 18.96
N ALA A 121 15.92 -4.93 18.52
CA ALA A 121 14.96 -4.27 17.63
C ALA A 121 14.84 -4.92 16.23
N ILE A 122 15.89 -5.60 15.74
CA ILE A 122 15.88 -6.31 14.46
C ILE A 122 15.65 -7.82 14.59
N GLU A 123 15.41 -8.31 15.80
CA GLU A 123 15.25 -9.73 16.06
C GLU A 123 14.01 -10.28 15.35
N LYS A 124 14.14 -11.48 14.77
CA LYS A 124 13.04 -12.13 14.04
C LYS A 124 12.17 -13.01 14.93
N SER A 125 12.70 -13.37 16.11
CA SER A 125 11.96 -14.11 17.13
C SER A 125 10.83 -13.23 17.69
N PRO A 126 9.82 -13.83 18.34
CA PRO A 126 8.76 -13.07 18.99
C PRO A 126 9.32 -12.06 20.01
N HIS A 127 9.00 -10.79 19.81
CA HIS A 127 9.33 -9.68 20.73
C HIS A 127 8.14 -8.74 20.86
N GLU A 128 8.16 -7.82 21.82
CA GLU A 128 7.03 -6.92 22.05
C GLU A 128 6.75 -6.04 20.83
N ALA A 129 5.48 -6.02 20.37
CA ALA A 129 5.08 -5.21 19.22
C ALA A 129 5.22 -3.70 19.48
N SER A 130 5.14 -3.32 20.76
CA SER A 130 5.29 -1.96 21.31
C SER A 130 6.61 -1.30 20.88
N LEU A 131 7.72 -2.05 20.90
CA LEU A 131 9.08 -1.58 20.62
C LEU A 131 9.18 -0.85 19.28
N SER A 132 8.57 -1.42 18.23
CA SER A 132 8.62 -0.85 16.89
C SER A 132 7.91 0.51 16.78
N ARG A 133 6.92 0.80 17.63
CA ARG A 133 6.14 2.05 17.59
C ARG A 133 6.93 3.24 18.11
N SER A 134 7.92 3.01 18.98
CA SER A 134 8.84 4.05 19.44
C SER A 134 9.57 4.70 18.27
N PHE A 135 9.81 3.95 17.19
CA PHE A 135 10.49 4.44 16.00
C PHE A 135 9.57 5.01 14.93
N ILE A 136 8.25 5.04 15.15
CA ILE A 136 7.27 5.53 14.19
C ILE A 136 6.90 6.99 14.52
N PRO A 137 6.98 7.92 13.55
CA PRO A 137 6.52 9.28 13.76
C PRO A 137 5.00 9.35 13.84
N HIS A 138 4.48 10.28 14.64
CA HIS A 138 3.07 10.63 14.62
C HIS A 138 2.69 11.28 13.28
N LEU A 139 1.56 10.86 12.71
CA LEU A 139 0.97 11.50 11.54
C LEU A 139 -0.23 12.33 11.97
N GLU A 140 -0.11 13.65 11.84
CA GLU A 140 -1.12 14.59 12.31
C GLU A 140 -2.40 14.48 11.46
N SER A 141 -3.54 14.41 12.15
CA SER A 141 -4.86 14.37 11.54
C SER A 141 -5.85 15.06 12.47
N THR A 142 -6.58 16.03 11.92
CA THR A 142 -7.56 16.86 12.61
C THR A 142 -8.88 16.83 11.85
N ASP A 143 -9.90 17.53 12.36
CA ASP A 143 -11.17 17.63 11.63
C ASP A 143 -11.02 18.34 10.27
N SER A 144 -10.04 19.25 10.14
CA SER A 144 -9.92 20.15 8.98
C SER A 144 -8.82 19.77 7.97
N PHE A 145 -7.78 19.05 8.43
CA PHE A 145 -6.71 18.57 7.56
C PHE A 145 -6.10 17.27 8.08
N ALA A 146 -5.45 16.52 7.18
CA ALA A 146 -4.60 15.39 7.54
C ALA A 146 -3.26 15.45 6.79
N SER A 147 -2.17 15.23 7.53
CA SER A 147 -0.83 15.06 6.96
C SER A 147 -0.76 13.77 6.15
N ILE A 148 0.02 13.77 5.07
CA ILE A 148 0.11 12.64 4.15
C ILE A 148 1.24 11.68 4.52
N ILE A 149 2.38 12.21 4.95
CA ILE A 149 3.54 11.41 5.35
C ILE A 149 4.29 12.13 6.48
N SER A 150 4.87 11.34 7.39
CA SER A 150 5.88 11.80 8.35
C SER A 150 7.01 10.79 8.46
N ILE A 151 8.22 11.27 8.73
CA ILE A 151 9.46 10.50 8.77
C ILE A 151 10.15 10.70 10.12
N GLN A 152 10.67 9.62 10.69
CA GLN A 152 11.58 9.65 11.83
C GLN A 152 12.83 8.84 11.48
N ILE A 153 14.01 9.45 11.59
CA ILE A 153 15.29 8.77 11.50
C ILE A 153 15.82 8.62 12.93
N THR A 154 15.98 7.37 13.40
CA THR A 154 16.47 7.11 14.76
C THR A 154 17.83 6.43 14.70
N PHE A 155 18.85 7.08 15.25
CA PHE A 155 20.21 6.55 15.33
C PHE A 155 20.43 5.68 16.57
N PHE A 156 21.18 4.60 16.40
CA PHE A 156 21.61 3.70 17.47
C PHE A 156 23.15 3.66 17.46
N PRO A 157 23.81 4.35 18.41
CA PRO A 157 25.27 4.45 18.45
C PRO A 157 25.94 3.09 18.34
N GLU A 158 27.05 3.04 17.59
CA GLU A 158 27.85 1.83 17.38
C GLU A 158 27.13 0.65 16.70
N SER A 159 25.89 0.84 16.20
CA SER A 159 25.09 -0.23 15.61
C SER A 159 24.51 0.13 14.24
N GLY A 160 23.69 1.17 14.15
CA GLY A 160 22.87 1.41 12.97
C GLY A 160 21.89 2.55 13.11
N PHE A 161 20.91 2.59 12.21
CA PHE A 161 19.79 3.52 12.29
C PHE A 161 18.50 2.90 11.77
N SER A 162 17.36 3.48 12.14
CA SER A 162 16.07 3.14 11.58
C SER A 162 15.45 4.33 10.85
N ILE A 163 14.60 4.03 9.87
CA ILE A 163 13.71 4.97 9.19
C ILE A 163 12.27 4.52 9.48
N GLY A 164 11.62 5.24 10.38
CA GLY A 164 10.18 5.14 10.63
C GLY A 164 9.40 6.03 9.67
N ILE A 165 8.32 5.48 9.11
CA ILE A 165 7.47 6.14 8.15
C ILE A 165 6.02 5.92 8.58
N SER A 166 5.25 7.00 8.67
CA SER A 166 3.81 6.95 8.83
C SER A 166 3.15 7.62 7.62
N THR A 167 2.19 6.95 6.98
CA THR A 167 1.57 7.42 5.72
C THR A 167 0.05 7.32 5.75
N HIS A 168 -0.60 8.30 5.16
CA HIS A 168 -2.05 8.34 5.01
C HIS A 168 -2.50 7.40 3.88
N HIS A 169 -3.27 6.36 4.22
CA HIS A 169 -3.61 5.29 3.27
C HIS A 169 -4.44 5.79 2.07
N ALA A 170 -5.25 6.85 2.24
CA ALA A 170 -5.99 7.48 1.15
C ALA A 170 -5.10 8.03 0.01
N ILE A 171 -3.79 8.24 0.23
CA ILE A 171 -2.90 8.80 -0.80
C ILE A 171 -1.97 7.75 -1.39
N LEU A 172 -1.60 6.75 -0.60
CA LEU A 172 -0.59 5.76 -0.96
C LEU A 172 -1.14 4.34 -0.80
N ASP A 173 -1.27 3.64 -1.91
CA ASP A 173 -1.41 2.19 -1.92
C ASP A 173 -0.05 1.50 -1.72
N GLY A 174 -0.06 0.17 -1.59
CA GLY A 174 1.18 -0.60 -1.41
C GLY A 174 2.20 -0.40 -2.54
N LYS A 175 1.77 -0.17 -3.78
CA LYS A 175 2.66 -0.05 -4.93
C LYS A 175 3.32 1.33 -4.99
N SER A 176 2.53 2.39 -4.85
CA SER A 176 2.95 3.79 -4.83
C SER A 176 3.81 4.11 -3.61
N SER A 177 3.47 3.55 -2.43
CA SER A 177 4.31 3.65 -1.23
C SER A 177 5.71 3.08 -1.44
N ILE A 178 5.81 1.86 -2.00
CA ILE A 178 7.11 1.23 -2.29
C ILE A 178 7.85 1.96 -3.42
N MET A 179 7.15 2.47 -4.42
CA MET A 179 7.75 3.27 -5.49
C MET A 179 8.41 4.53 -4.93
N PHE A 180 7.73 5.26 -4.04
CA PHE A 180 8.29 6.42 -3.36
C PHE A 180 9.55 6.08 -2.56
N ILE A 181 9.51 5.00 -1.77
CA ILE A 181 10.67 4.56 -0.97
C ILE A 181 11.85 4.19 -1.87
N LYS A 182 11.59 3.48 -2.98
CA LYS A 182 12.63 3.14 -3.97
C LYS A 182 13.18 4.39 -4.66
N ALA A 183 12.34 5.35 -5.00
CA ALA A 183 12.75 6.64 -5.57
C ALA A 183 13.68 7.39 -4.61
N TRP A 184 13.31 7.47 -3.33
CA TRP A 184 14.14 8.10 -2.32
C TRP A 184 15.48 7.38 -2.14
N ALA A 185 15.48 6.06 -2.00
CA ALA A 185 16.71 5.29 -1.89
C ALA A 185 17.64 5.47 -3.11
N TYR A 186 17.06 5.48 -4.33
CA TYR A 186 17.81 5.72 -5.55
C TYR A 186 18.44 7.11 -5.57
N LEU A 187 17.66 8.16 -5.30
CA LEU A 187 18.17 9.54 -5.28
C LEU A 187 19.18 9.74 -4.15
N CYS A 188 18.99 9.12 -2.99
CA CYS A 188 19.94 9.12 -1.89
C CYS A 188 21.29 8.52 -2.30
N ASN A 189 21.27 7.39 -3.01
CA ASN A 189 22.50 6.78 -3.52
C ASN A 189 23.17 7.68 -4.57
N LYS A 190 22.40 8.32 -5.44
CA LYS A 190 22.96 9.23 -6.44
C LYS A 190 23.54 10.52 -5.86
N THR A 191 22.93 11.08 -4.81
CA THR A 191 23.50 12.22 -4.07
C THR A 191 24.88 11.90 -3.46
N ILE A 192 25.19 10.62 -3.22
CA ILE A 192 26.53 10.18 -2.76
C ILE A 192 27.51 10.05 -3.92
N GLU A 193 27.05 9.58 -5.09
CA GLU A 193 27.90 9.24 -6.23
C GLU A 193 28.25 10.44 -7.13
N THR A 194 27.38 11.44 -7.25
CA THR A 194 27.49 12.48 -8.30
C THR A 194 27.29 13.89 -7.78
N GLU A 195 28.06 14.85 -8.32
CA GLU A 195 27.89 16.29 -8.03
C GLU A 195 26.73 16.94 -8.82
N GLU A 196 26.28 16.31 -9.91
CA GLU A 196 25.15 16.81 -10.70
C GLU A 196 23.79 16.48 -10.06
N PRO A 197 22.73 17.30 -10.29
CA PRO A 197 21.40 17.02 -9.78
C PRO A 197 20.88 15.67 -10.30
N PRO A 198 20.62 14.69 -9.42
CA PRO A 198 20.27 13.35 -9.86
C PRO A 198 18.86 13.33 -10.48
N THR A 199 18.72 12.70 -11.65
CA THR A 199 17.43 12.51 -12.31
C THR A 199 16.80 11.18 -11.92
N LEU A 200 15.49 11.18 -11.66
CA LEU A 200 14.74 9.99 -11.26
C LEU A 200 14.56 9.01 -12.45
N LEU A 201 14.78 7.72 -12.20
CA LEU A 201 14.54 6.65 -13.18
C LEU A 201 13.09 6.66 -13.69
N ARG A 202 12.92 6.37 -14.98
CA ARG A 202 11.59 6.37 -15.63
C ARG A 202 10.61 5.43 -14.96
N GLU A 203 11.06 4.27 -14.47
CA GLU A 203 10.18 3.28 -13.80
C GLU A 203 9.71 3.74 -12.41
N LEU A 204 10.36 4.77 -11.85
CA LEU A 204 10.04 5.35 -10.54
C LEU A 204 9.29 6.68 -10.66
N GLN A 205 9.03 7.17 -11.87
CA GLN A 205 8.27 8.40 -12.09
C GLN A 205 6.78 8.17 -11.80
N PRO A 206 6.17 8.94 -10.88
CA PRO A 206 4.74 8.83 -10.61
C PRO A 206 3.90 9.46 -11.72
N LEU A 207 2.70 8.91 -11.93
CA LEU A 207 1.66 9.52 -12.75
C LEU A 207 0.58 10.11 -11.83
N PHE A 208 0.40 11.43 -11.90
CA PHE A 208 -0.58 12.15 -11.06
C PHE A 208 -1.88 12.52 -11.78
N ASP A 209 -1.98 12.29 -13.10
CA ASP A 209 -3.21 12.56 -13.84
C ASP A 209 -4.33 11.63 -13.34
N ARG A 210 -5.25 12.19 -12.56
CA ARG A 210 -6.37 11.46 -11.97
C ARG A 210 -7.50 11.20 -12.97
N ASN A 211 -7.52 11.88 -14.11
CA ASN A 211 -8.57 11.70 -15.13
C ASN A 211 -8.52 10.34 -15.82
N ILE A 212 -7.43 9.59 -15.66
CA ILE A 212 -7.32 8.20 -16.12
C ILE A 212 -8.29 7.27 -15.39
N VAL A 213 -8.68 7.62 -14.15
CA VAL A 213 -9.67 6.89 -13.37
C VAL A 213 -11.04 7.47 -13.70
N LYS A 214 -11.79 6.76 -14.54
CA LYS A 214 -13.17 7.14 -14.89
C LYS A 214 -14.12 6.70 -13.78
N ASP A 215 -14.81 7.67 -13.19
CA ASP A 215 -15.89 7.42 -12.24
C ASP A 215 -17.24 7.46 -12.97
N LEU A 216 -17.57 6.37 -13.67
CA LEU A 216 -18.76 6.30 -14.52
C LEU A 216 -20.08 6.24 -13.72
N ASP A 217 -20.01 5.83 -12.46
CA ASP A 217 -21.17 5.58 -11.59
C ASP A 217 -21.26 6.59 -10.42
N GLU A 218 -20.47 7.67 -10.46
CA GLU A 218 -20.38 8.69 -9.41
C GLU A 218 -20.14 8.06 -8.01
N LEU A 219 -19.29 7.03 -7.97
CA LEU A 219 -18.97 6.31 -6.74
C LEU A 219 -18.30 7.22 -5.73
N GLY A 220 -17.48 8.18 -6.16
CA GLY A 220 -16.83 9.14 -5.27
C GLY A 220 -17.86 9.99 -4.52
N ASP A 221 -18.87 10.49 -5.21
CA ASP A 221 -19.95 11.27 -4.61
C ASP A 221 -20.82 10.39 -3.71
N LYS A 222 -21.15 9.16 -4.13
CA LYS A 222 -21.88 8.21 -3.29
C LYS A 222 -21.13 7.88 -1.99
N PHE A 223 -19.82 7.61 -2.08
CA PHE A 223 -19.00 7.37 -0.89
C PHE A 223 -18.95 8.59 0.00
N THR A 224 -18.79 9.79 -0.55
CA THR A 224 -18.70 11.03 0.23
C THR A 224 -20.03 11.36 0.92
N ASN A 225 -21.13 11.30 0.18
CA ASN A 225 -22.47 11.63 0.68
C ASN A 225 -22.99 10.59 1.69
N ASN A 226 -22.67 9.31 1.47
CA ASN A 226 -23.08 8.23 2.37
C ASN A 226 -21.97 7.87 3.38
N TRP A 227 -20.87 8.63 3.43
CA TRP A 227 -19.72 8.34 4.28
C TRP A 227 -20.12 8.21 5.74
N ARG A 228 -20.98 9.12 6.21
CA ARG A 228 -21.53 9.09 7.57
C ARG A 228 -22.31 7.81 7.84
N GLU A 229 -23.14 7.36 6.91
CA GLU A 229 -23.92 6.13 7.08
C GLU A 229 -22.99 4.91 7.10
N PHE A 230 -22.02 4.87 6.18
CA PHE A 230 -21.02 3.81 6.11
C PHE A 230 -20.21 3.70 7.41
N ILE A 231 -19.71 4.83 7.92
CA ILE A 231 -18.95 4.88 9.17
C ILE A 231 -19.83 4.58 10.38
N THR A 232 -21.06 5.12 10.48
CA THR A 232 -21.98 4.82 11.59
C THR A 232 -22.31 3.32 11.64
N ASN A 233 -22.52 2.68 10.47
CA ASN A 233 -22.80 1.24 10.40
C ASN A 233 -21.60 0.38 10.80
N MET A 234 -20.38 0.79 10.45
CA MET A 234 -19.16 0.07 10.80
C MET A 234 -18.68 0.37 12.24
N PHE A 235 -18.93 1.59 12.72
CA PHE A 235 -18.45 2.14 13.99
C PHE A 235 -19.58 2.94 14.70
N PRO A 236 -20.52 2.28 15.38
CA PRO A 236 -21.73 2.91 15.94
C PRO A 236 -21.49 4.00 17.01
N ASN A 237 -20.30 4.03 17.60
CA ASN A 237 -19.93 4.98 18.65
C ASN A 237 -19.29 6.27 18.11
N GLU A 238 -19.02 6.36 16.80
CA GLU A 238 -18.45 7.54 16.15
C GLU A 238 -19.51 8.63 15.95
N LYS A 239 -19.37 9.75 16.66
CA LYS A 239 -20.29 10.91 16.59
C LYS A 239 -19.70 12.09 15.79
N GLY A 240 -18.74 11.82 14.90
CA GLY A 240 -17.99 12.84 14.17
C GLY A 240 -18.85 13.66 13.20
N ASN A 241 -18.39 14.88 12.90
CA ASN A 241 -18.98 15.75 11.88
C ASN A 241 -19.02 15.07 10.50
N GLU A 242 -19.94 15.51 9.63
CA GLU A 242 -20.09 14.97 8.27
C GLU A 242 -18.81 15.07 7.43
N ARG A 243 -18.00 16.11 7.69
CA ARG A 243 -16.71 16.38 7.03
C ARG A 243 -15.62 16.40 8.09
N CYS A 244 -14.98 15.25 8.27
CA CYS A 244 -13.98 15.04 9.30
C CYS A 244 -12.84 14.23 8.71
N LEU A 245 -11.63 14.76 8.83
CA LEU A 245 -10.40 14.07 8.43
C LEU A 245 -9.70 13.37 9.60
N LYS A 246 -10.28 13.46 10.81
CA LYS A 246 -9.76 12.81 12.01
C LYS A 246 -9.83 11.29 11.87
N ILE A 247 -8.70 10.64 12.08
CA ILE A 247 -8.58 9.18 12.11
C ILE A 247 -9.53 8.60 13.16
N LEU A 248 -10.21 7.51 12.80
CA LEU A 248 -11.16 6.78 13.64
C LEU A 248 -10.47 6.25 14.89
N ALA A 249 -11.16 6.28 16.03
CA ALA A 249 -10.60 5.90 17.33
C ALA A 249 -10.65 4.38 17.59
N PHE A 250 -10.23 3.55 16.62
CA PHE A 250 -9.98 2.13 16.86
C PHE A 250 -8.47 1.90 17.01
N GLU A 251 -7.94 2.21 18.19
CA GLU A 251 -6.53 1.95 18.44
C GLU A 251 -6.25 0.44 18.35
N PRO A 252 -5.19 0.01 17.63
CA PRO A 252 -4.77 -1.38 17.69
C PRO A 252 -4.46 -1.74 19.14
N ASN A 253 -5.11 -2.78 19.67
CA ASN A 253 -4.79 -3.29 21.00
C ASN A 253 -3.38 -3.92 20.93
N LEU A 254 -2.44 -3.30 21.63
CA LEU A 254 -1.02 -3.63 21.57
C LEU A 254 -0.48 -4.13 22.90
N GLU A 255 -1.26 -4.02 23.98
CA GLU A 255 -0.92 -4.62 25.26
C GLU A 255 -0.84 -6.14 25.05
N ASP A 256 0.23 -6.74 25.56
CA ASP A 256 0.52 -8.18 25.47
C ASP A 256 0.63 -8.77 24.06
N SER A 257 0.83 -7.93 23.03
CA SER A 257 1.01 -8.37 21.65
C SER A 257 2.47 -8.57 21.28
N LEU A 258 2.79 -9.73 20.70
CA LEU A 258 4.12 -10.05 20.16
C LEU A 258 4.16 -9.92 18.64
N ARG A 259 5.31 -9.50 18.12
CA ARG A 259 5.64 -9.47 16.69
C ARG A 259 6.73 -10.50 16.40
N ALA A 260 6.57 -11.27 15.32
CA ALA A 260 7.57 -12.22 14.86
C ALA A 260 7.66 -12.22 13.33
N THR A 261 8.83 -12.60 12.80
CA THR A 261 9.06 -12.73 11.35
C THR A 261 9.31 -14.18 10.99
N PHE A 262 8.45 -14.74 10.14
CA PHE A 262 8.59 -16.11 9.64
C PHE A 262 9.18 -16.10 8.23
N LYS A 263 10.18 -16.95 7.99
CA LYS A 263 10.79 -17.12 6.66
C LYS A 263 10.18 -18.35 5.99
N LEU A 264 9.37 -18.13 4.95
CA LEU A 264 8.97 -19.20 4.04
C LEU A 264 10.00 -19.29 2.91
N THR A 265 10.65 -20.44 2.78
CA THR A 265 11.66 -20.67 1.73
C THR A 265 11.01 -21.01 0.39
N ARG A 266 11.81 -21.00 -0.69
CA ARG A 266 11.32 -21.41 -2.01
C ARG A 266 10.93 -22.89 -2.01
N GLU A 267 11.66 -23.70 -1.26
CA GLU A 267 11.39 -25.12 -1.04
C GLU A 267 10.06 -25.32 -0.31
N ASP A 268 9.77 -24.53 0.73
CA ASP A 268 8.49 -24.59 1.45
C ASP A 268 7.33 -24.23 0.53
N LEU A 269 7.47 -23.16 -0.26
CA LEU A 269 6.47 -22.76 -1.24
C LEU A 269 6.25 -23.85 -2.30
N ASN A 270 7.31 -24.51 -2.77
CA ASN A 270 7.21 -25.63 -3.70
C ASN A 270 6.48 -26.82 -3.07
N LYS A 271 6.76 -27.15 -1.80
CA LYS A 271 6.05 -28.21 -1.06
C LYS A 271 4.55 -27.89 -0.91
N ILE A 272 4.20 -26.65 -0.55
CA ILE A 272 2.81 -26.20 -0.46
C ILE A 272 2.13 -26.34 -1.83
N LYS A 273 2.81 -25.90 -2.91
CA LYS A 273 2.29 -26.04 -4.27
C LYS A 273 2.03 -27.50 -4.64
N GLN A 274 2.99 -28.39 -4.38
CA GLN A 274 2.82 -29.83 -4.65
C GLN A 274 1.68 -30.44 -3.83
N MET A 275 1.58 -30.10 -2.54
CA MET A 275 0.48 -30.55 -1.69
C MET A 275 -0.89 -30.13 -2.24
N VAL A 276 -1.03 -28.88 -2.70
CA VAL A 276 -2.28 -28.40 -3.31
C VAL A 276 -2.58 -29.17 -4.61
N LEU A 277 -1.58 -29.37 -5.48
CA LEU A 277 -1.74 -30.12 -6.72
C LEU A 277 -2.15 -31.58 -6.49
N THR A 278 -1.49 -32.29 -5.57
CA THR A 278 -1.85 -33.68 -5.25
C THR A 278 -3.26 -33.80 -4.69
N LYS A 279 -3.69 -32.87 -3.83
CA LYS A 279 -5.07 -32.83 -3.33
C LYS A 279 -6.08 -32.54 -4.44
N TRP A 280 -5.72 -31.67 -5.38
CA TRP A 280 -6.55 -31.39 -6.55
C TRP A 280 -6.73 -32.63 -7.42
N GLU A 281 -5.66 -33.36 -7.71
CA GLU A 281 -5.70 -34.63 -8.47
C GLU A 281 -6.54 -35.72 -7.77
N LEU A 282 -6.49 -35.78 -6.44
CA LEU A 282 -7.33 -36.70 -5.64
C LEU A 282 -8.82 -36.33 -5.67
N LEU A 283 -9.16 -35.05 -5.84
CA LEU A 283 -10.55 -34.60 -5.99
C LEU A 283 -11.07 -34.87 -7.42
N ASP A 284 -10.25 -34.59 -8.44
CA ASP A 284 -10.59 -34.86 -9.85
C ASP A 284 -10.78 -36.37 -10.12
N THR A 285 -10.08 -37.24 -9.39
CA THR A 285 -10.21 -38.70 -9.52
C THR A 285 -11.40 -39.29 -8.73
N ASN A 286 -11.89 -38.59 -7.69
CA ASN A 286 -13.01 -39.04 -6.86
C ASN A 286 -14.36 -38.40 -7.25
N GLU A 287 -14.37 -37.31 -8.00
CA GLU A 287 -15.60 -36.66 -8.49
C GLU A 287 -15.68 -36.67 -10.03
N LEU A 288 -16.12 -37.80 -10.59
CA LEU A 288 -16.68 -37.80 -11.95
C LEU A 288 -18.09 -37.14 -12.00
N ASN A 289 -18.60 -36.54 -10.92
CA ASN A 289 -20.00 -36.06 -10.86
C ASN A 289 -20.28 -34.77 -10.05
N SER A 290 -19.29 -33.96 -9.69
CA SER A 290 -19.57 -32.57 -9.28
C SER A 290 -18.44 -31.63 -9.63
N LYS A 291 -18.79 -30.43 -10.10
CA LYS A 291 -17.81 -29.37 -10.36
C LYS A 291 -17.20 -28.96 -9.01
N PRO A 292 -15.86 -28.83 -8.90
CA PRO A 292 -15.26 -28.34 -7.67
C PRO A 292 -15.75 -26.91 -7.39
N PRO A 293 -16.10 -26.57 -6.14
CA PRO A 293 -16.42 -25.20 -5.78
C PRO A 293 -15.18 -24.34 -6.02
N CYS A 294 -15.30 -23.40 -6.95
CA CYS A 294 -14.26 -22.40 -7.20
C CYS A 294 -14.11 -21.54 -5.93
N TYR A 295 -13.09 -21.81 -5.12
CA TYR A 295 -12.65 -20.88 -4.07
C TYR A 295 -11.90 -19.72 -4.74
N THR A 296 -12.60 -18.91 -5.52
CA THR A 296 -12.14 -17.55 -5.80
C THR A 296 -12.17 -16.79 -4.49
N LEU A 297 -11.04 -16.75 -3.79
CA LEU A 297 -10.77 -15.81 -2.72
C LEU A 297 -10.52 -14.41 -3.34
N PHE A 298 -11.48 -13.93 -4.14
CA PHE A 298 -11.65 -12.50 -4.31
C PHE A 298 -12.46 -12.06 -3.10
N LEU A 299 -11.98 -11.04 -2.40
CA LEU A 299 -12.69 -10.37 -1.32
C LEU A 299 -14.15 -10.18 -1.70
N ASP A 300 -15.02 -11.06 -1.19
CA ASP A 300 -16.45 -10.85 -1.20
C ASP A 300 -16.67 -9.62 -0.32
N LEU A 301 -16.94 -8.47 -0.96
CA LEU A 301 -17.38 -7.23 -0.31
C LEU A 301 -18.65 -7.43 0.54
N LYS A 302 -19.25 -8.63 0.55
CA LYS A 302 -20.28 -9.06 1.50
C LYS A 302 -19.82 -9.12 2.96
N ILE A 303 -18.51 -9.19 3.23
CA ILE A 303 -17.98 -9.05 4.60
C ILE A 303 -18.13 -7.60 5.11
N LEU A 304 -18.42 -6.64 4.23
CA LEU A 304 -18.75 -5.25 4.57
C LEU A 304 -20.27 -5.01 4.46
N GLY A 305 -21.06 -5.70 5.30
CA GLY A 305 -22.33 -5.22 5.86
C GLY A 305 -23.38 -4.53 4.97
N THR A 306 -23.47 -4.80 3.67
CA THR A 306 -24.52 -4.22 2.81
C THR A 306 -25.74 -5.15 2.76
N ASN A 307 -26.59 -5.07 3.78
CA ASN A 307 -27.95 -5.57 3.71
C ASN A 307 -28.80 -4.59 2.90
N PHE A 308 -28.76 -4.66 1.56
CA PHE A 308 -29.87 -4.17 0.76
C PHE A 308 -31.01 -5.19 0.86
N SER A 309 -31.97 -4.93 1.76
CA SER A 309 -33.23 -5.66 1.81
C SER A 309 -34.09 -5.27 0.60
N PRO A 310 -34.55 -6.22 -0.25
CA PRO A 310 -35.51 -5.94 -1.29
C PRO A 310 -36.90 -6.38 -0.84
N GLU A 311 -37.65 -5.50 -0.18
CA GLU A 311 -39.09 -5.71 0.01
C GLU A 311 -39.89 -4.46 -0.32
N ALA A 312 -40.38 -4.41 -1.56
CA ALA A 312 -41.78 -4.10 -1.84
C ALA A 312 -42.06 -4.43 -3.31
N ARG A 313 -42.78 -5.52 -3.57
CA ARG A 313 -43.95 -5.58 -4.48
C ARG A 313 -44.45 -7.01 -4.64
N ASN A 314 -45.61 -7.24 -4.04
CA ASN A 314 -46.58 -8.21 -4.54
C ASN A 314 -46.92 -7.85 -5.99
N SER A 315 -46.78 -8.82 -6.91
CA SER A 315 -47.85 -9.27 -7.83
C SER A 315 -47.25 -9.99 -9.06
N SER A 316 -47.57 -11.27 -9.15
CA SER A 316 -47.94 -12.06 -10.35
C SER A 316 -47.07 -12.04 -11.62
N THR A 317 -46.97 -13.26 -12.17
CA THR A 317 -46.68 -13.70 -13.55
C THR A 317 -45.25 -14.15 -13.89
N ASP A 318 -45.19 -15.47 -13.99
CA ASP A 318 -44.21 -16.39 -14.53
C ASP A 318 -43.71 -16.01 -15.93
N HIS A 319 -42.48 -15.51 -16.06
CA HIS A 319 -41.66 -15.50 -17.30
C HIS A 319 -40.13 -15.33 -17.05
N ARG A 320 -39.65 -15.47 -15.81
CA ARG A 320 -38.20 -15.26 -15.46
C ARG A 320 -37.29 -16.50 -15.62
N GLY A 321 -37.85 -17.67 -15.97
CA GLY A 321 -37.09 -18.91 -16.04
C GLY A 321 -36.16 -19.03 -17.26
N ASN A 322 -36.53 -18.47 -18.41
CA ASN A 322 -35.77 -18.64 -19.65
C ASN A 322 -34.64 -17.63 -19.83
N ALA A 323 -34.83 -16.36 -19.48
CA ALA A 323 -33.79 -15.33 -19.65
C ALA A 323 -32.54 -15.62 -18.79
N LYS A 324 -32.71 -16.11 -17.55
CA LYS A 324 -31.58 -16.51 -16.69
C LYS A 324 -30.85 -17.74 -17.22
N ARG A 325 -31.53 -18.66 -17.91
CA ARG A 325 -30.90 -19.85 -18.51
C ARG A 325 -30.06 -19.48 -19.73
N GLU A 326 -30.54 -18.59 -20.57
CA GLU A 326 -29.81 -18.14 -21.77
C GLU A 326 -28.57 -17.30 -21.40
N GLU A 327 -28.67 -16.43 -20.40
CA GLU A 327 -27.55 -15.63 -19.91
C GLU A 327 -26.45 -16.52 -19.27
N THR A 328 -26.87 -17.53 -18.50
CA THR A 328 -25.96 -18.52 -17.91
C THR A 328 -25.29 -19.40 -18.98
N GLN A 329 -26.00 -19.75 -20.06
CA GLN A 329 -25.41 -20.50 -21.18
C GLN A 329 -24.45 -19.64 -22.01
N SER A 330 -24.73 -18.35 -22.19
CA SER A 330 -23.86 -17.40 -22.88
C SER A 330 -22.53 -17.21 -22.13
N GLN A 331 -22.59 -16.98 -20.81
CA GLN A 331 -21.39 -16.83 -19.99
C GLN A 331 -20.54 -18.11 -19.93
N ASN A 332 -21.17 -19.30 -19.92
CA ASN A 332 -20.44 -20.57 -19.97
C ASN A 332 -19.74 -20.79 -21.33
N ARG A 333 -20.30 -20.30 -22.45
CA ARG A 333 -19.62 -20.37 -23.77
C ARG A 333 -18.42 -19.43 -23.84
N ILE A 334 -18.54 -18.23 -23.28
CA ILE A 334 -17.44 -17.25 -23.21
C ILE A 334 -16.30 -17.77 -22.32
N ALA A 335 -16.62 -18.40 -21.19
CA ALA A 335 -15.63 -19.01 -20.30
C ALA A 335 -14.87 -20.16 -20.99
N LYS A 336 -15.58 -21.07 -21.68
CA LYS A 336 -14.94 -22.15 -22.45
C LYS A 336 -14.04 -21.64 -23.57
N HIS A 337 -14.45 -20.60 -24.29
CA HIS A 337 -13.62 -20.01 -25.34
C HIS A 337 -12.33 -19.37 -24.78
N ARG A 338 -12.41 -18.72 -23.61
CA ARG A 338 -11.22 -18.17 -22.92
C ARG A 338 -10.28 -19.26 -22.40
N GLU A 339 -10.81 -20.35 -21.87
CA GLU A 339 -9.98 -21.51 -21.45
C GLU A 339 -9.26 -22.15 -22.63
N GLU A 340 -9.92 -22.33 -23.78
CA GLU A 340 -9.26 -22.84 -24.99
C GLU A 340 -8.20 -21.88 -25.53
N GLU A 341 -8.43 -20.57 -25.45
CA GLU A 341 -7.45 -19.56 -25.88
C GLU A 341 -6.22 -19.52 -24.97
N ILE A 342 -6.41 -19.69 -23.65
CA ILE A 342 -5.34 -19.81 -22.66
C ILE A 342 -4.56 -21.12 -22.87
N ARG A 343 -5.26 -22.23 -23.15
CA ARG A 343 -4.64 -23.53 -23.42
C ARG A 343 -3.78 -23.51 -24.69
N ARG A 344 -4.24 -22.85 -25.76
CA ARG A 344 -3.45 -22.64 -26.99
C ARG A 344 -2.23 -21.74 -26.79
N LYS A 345 -2.27 -20.81 -25.82
CA LYS A 345 -1.15 -19.91 -25.48
C LYS A 345 -0.10 -20.56 -24.56
N LEU A 346 -0.41 -21.71 -23.96
CA LEU A 346 0.44 -22.40 -22.98
C LEU A 346 1.02 -23.73 -23.48
N GLU A 347 0.74 -24.14 -24.72
CA GLU A 347 1.41 -25.30 -25.32
C GLU A 347 2.88 -24.96 -25.68
N PRO A 348 3.87 -25.77 -25.24
CA PRO A 348 5.26 -25.59 -25.63
C PRO A 348 5.49 -25.90 -27.12
N GLU A 349 6.29 -25.09 -27.81
CA GLU A 349 6.76 -25.34 -29.19
C GLU A 349 7.73 -26.54 -29.29
N SER A 350 7.25 -27.76 -29.07
CA SER A 350 8.04 -28.98 -29.30
C SER A 350 7.40 -29.98 -30.28
N GLN A 351 6.40 -29.56 -31.06
CA GLN A 351 5.79 -30.40 -32.12
C GLN A 351 5.59 -29.67 -33.47
N LYS A 352 6.49 -28.76 -33.84
CA LYS A 352 6.56 -28.18 -35.20
C LYS A 352 7.88 -28.46 -35.94
N ARG A 353 8.60 -29.52 -35.56
CA ARG A 353 9.75 -30.04 -36.32
C ARG A 353 9.70 -31.56 -36.45
N GLU A 354 8.62 -32.09 -37.02
CA GLU A 354 8.60 -33.50 -37.47
C GLU A 354 7.72 -33.72 -38.72
N ALA A 355 7.41 -32.65 -39.47
CA ALA A 355 6.72 -32.71 -40.75
C ALA A 355 7.47 -31.85 -41.79
N GLY A 356 8.74 -32.17 -42.01
CA GLY A 356 9.60 -31.42 -42.93
C GLY A 356 10.99 -32.01 -43.11
N ASN A 357 11.10 -33.33 -43.27
CA ASN A 357 12.24 -33.95 -43.96
C ASN A 357 11.93 -35.43 -44.25
N ALA A 358 11.17 -35.67 -45.31
CA ALA A 358 11.07 -36.97 -45.95
C ALA A 358 10.75 -36.76 -47.44
N LYS A 359 11.78 -36.46 -48.23
CA LYS A 359 11.98 -36.88 -49.63
C LYS A 359 13.12 -36.09 -50.23
N LEU A 360 14.23 -36.77 -50.46
CA LEU A 360 15.00 -36.76 -51.71
C LEU A 360 15.93 -37.99 -51.62
N GLU A 361 15.64 -38.96 -52.49
CA GLU A 361 16.41 -40.19 -52.67
C GLU A 361 17.81 -39.90 -53.25
N PRO A 362 18.76 -40.84 -53.10
CA PRO A 362 20.06 -40.78 -53.75
C PRO A 362 20.01 -41.54 -55.08
N GLU A 363 20.73 -41.07 -56.10
CA GLU A 363 21.35 -41.97 -57.08
C GLU A 363 22.45 -41.28 -57.89
N SER A 364 23.59 -41.97 -57.95
CA SER A 364 24.70 -41.97 -58.93
C SER A 364 25.38 -40.66 -59.32
#